data_AF-A0A1I2WDT7-F1
#
_entry.id   AF-A0A1I2WDT7-F1
#
_cell.length_a   1.000
_cell.length_b   1.000
_cell.length_c   1.000
_cell.angle_alpha   90.00
_cell.angle_beta   90.00
_cell.angle_gamma   90.00
#
_symmetry.space_group_name_H-M   'P 1'
#
loop_
_entity.id
_entity.type
_entity.pdbx_description
1 polymer ?
#
loop_
_entity_poly.entity_id
_entity_poly.type
_entity_poly.pdbx_seq_one_letter_code
_entity_poly.pdbx_strand_id
1 'polypeptide(L)'
;MSKVEPFGDKNVRVTWDKEREGWYFAIADIIGALTNQQDPFKATKDLRKKNKKIAEIWKEIWTPVEQMTKGGRQPVNSASAIGLTRIIVNMNSGRIHLFRDWLRKLNLDLGNKNQNIQLTKKQFQDLYDILTNPESWKKRRREFLLDQKNLPIHQKMNDLEVIFALLKTQDFKY
;
A
#
# COMPACT_ATOMS: atom_id res chain seq x y z
N MET A 1 -7.80 -14.10 4.48
CA MET A 1 -9.02 -13.46 3.93
C MET A 1 -8.59 -12.70 2.70
N SER A 2 -9.32 -12.79 1.59
CA SER A 2 -9.03 -12.05 0.35
C SER A 2 -10.18 -11.08 0.05
N LYS A 3 -9.85 -9.87 -0.35
CA LYS A 3 -10.78 -8.85 -0.85
C LYS A 3 -10.24 -8.21 -2.12
N VAL A 4 -11.07 -7.41 -2.76
CA VAL A 4 -10.70 -6.63 -3.95
C VAL A 4 -10.89 -5.16 -3.59
N GLU A 5 -9.87 -4.35 -3.84
CA GLU A 5 -9.89 -2.91 -3.59
C GLU A 5 -9.93 -2.13 -4.91
N PRO A 6 -10.79 -1.12 -5.05
CA PRO A 6 -10.83 -0.28 -6.24
C PRO A 6 -9.61 0.66 -6.30
N PHE A 7 -8.90 0.62 -7.42
CA PHE A 7 -7.75 1.47 -7.70
C PHE A 7 -7.89 2.12 -9.08
N GLY A 8 -8.40 3.35 -9.08
CA GLY A 8 -8.84 4.00 -10.32
C GLY A 8 -10.01 3.27 -10.96
N ASP A 9 -9.85 2.93 -12.22
CA ASP A 9 -10.76 2.15 -13.07
C ASP A 9 -10.52 0.63 -12.99
N LYS A 10 -9.53 0.18 -12.21
CA LYS A 10 -9.19 -1.23 -12.05
C LYS A 10 -9.39 -1.72 -10.62
N ASN A 11 -9.40 -3.03 -10.49
CA ASN A 11 -9.53 -3.74 -9.22
C ASN A 11 -8.19 -4.37 -8.85
N VAL A 12 -7.81 -4.28 -7.58
CA VAL A 12 -6.56 -4.82 -7.04
C VAL A 12 -6.87 -5.93 -6.06
N ARG A 13 -6.24 -7.08 -6.23
CA ARG A 13 -6.34 -8.18 -5.28
C ARG A 13 -5.58 -7.86 -4.00
N VAL A 14 -6.26 -8.05 -2.87
CA VAL A 14 -5.73 -7.76 -1.54
C VAL A 14 -5.99 -8.94 -0.61
N THR A 15 -4.95 -9.40 0.08
CA THR A 15 -5.04 -10.53 1.00
C THR A 15 -4.47 -10.16 2.36
N TRP A 16 -5.17 -10.55 3.42
CA TRP A 16 -4.63 -10.53 4.77
C TRP A 16 -3.68 -11.72 4.95
N ASP A 17 -2.41 -11.41 5.18
CA ASP A 17 -1.37 -12.35 5.56
C ASP A 17 -1.38 -12.50 7.09
N LYS A 18 -1.65 -13.73 7.56
CA LYS A 18 -1.73 -14.02 9.00
C LYS A 18 -0.36 -14.06 9.67
N GLU A 19 0.67 -14.53 8.99
CA GLU A 19 2.02 -14.67 9.54
C GLU A 19 2.67 -13.31 9.76
N ARG A 20 2.41 -12.38 8.83
CA ARG A 20 2.96 -11.03 8.83
C ARG A 20 2.01 -9.99 9.45
N GLU A 21 0.82 -10.43 9.87
CA GLU A 21 -0.27 -9.63 10.42
C GLU A 21 -0.49 -8.33 9.62
N GLY A 22 -0.80 -8.46 8.33
CA GLY A 22 -0.92 -7.30 7.45
C GLY A 22 -1.65 -7.55 6.14
N TRP A 23 -2.08 -6.45 5.52
CA TRP A 23 -2.69 -6.46 4.19
C TRP A 23 -1.63 -6.37 3.10
N TYR A 24 -1.68 -7.32 2.16
CA TYR A 24 -0.79 -7.43 1.01
C TYR A 24 -1.57 -7.30 -0.29
N PHE A 25 -1.02 -6.50 -1.19
CA PHE A 25 -1.63 -6.12 -2.46
C PHE A 25 -0.85 -6.75 -3.60
N ALA A 26 -1.55 -7.31 -4.59
CA ALA A 26 -0.91 -7.85 -5.78
C ALA A 26 -0.17 -6.72 -6.54
N ILE A 27 1.15 -6.81 -6.64
CA ILE A 27 1.96 -5.73 -7.22
C ILE A 27 1.65 -5.58 -8.72
N ALA A 28 1.43 -6.70 -9.40
CA ALA A 28 1.09 -6.72 -10.82
C ALA A 28 -0.19 -5.92 -11.10
N ASP A 29 -1.24 -6.07 -10.29
CA ASP A 29 -2.52 -5.38 -10.51
C ASP A 29 -2.36 -3.85 -10.44
N ILE A 30 -1.60 -3.37 -9.45
CA ILE A 30 -1.29 -1.95 -9.26
C ILE A 30 -0.47 -1.41 -10.44
N ILE A 31 0.60 -2.11 -10.83
CA ILE A 31 1.42 -1.69 -11.96
C ILE A 31 0.60 -1.70 -13.26
N GLY A 32 -0.26 -2.69 -13.46
CA GLY A 32 -1.16 -2.76 -14.62
C GLY A 32 -2.17 -1.62 -14.65
N ALA A 33 -2.65 -1.16 -13.50
CA ALA A 33 -3.52 0.01 -13.40
C ALA A 33 -2.77 1.32 -13.71
N LEU A 34 -1.56 1.47 -13.16
CA LEU A 34 -0.74 2.66 -13.37
C LEU A 34 -0.12 2.74 -14.76
N THR A 35 0.06 1.63 -15.48
CA THR A 35 0.65 1.62 -16.83
C THR A 35 -0.38 1.46 -17.94
N ASN A 36 -1.65 1.21 -17.58
CA ASN A 36 -2.73 0.82 -18.48
C ASN A 36 -2.38 -0.34 -19.44
N GLN A 37 -1.43 -1.20 -19.07
CA GLN A 37 -1.09 -2.35 -19.90
C GLN A 37 -2.11 -3.48 -19.73
N GLN A 38 -2.35 -4.20 -20.83
CA GLN A 38 -3.24 -5.36 -20.86
C GLN A 38 -2.64 -6.58 -20.15
N ASP A 39 -1.31 -6.71 -20.17
CA ASP A 39 -0.56 -7.73 -19.43
C ASP A 39 0.24 -7.08 -18.28
N PRO A 40 -0.29 -7.12 -17.04
CA PRO A 40 0.36 -6.53 -15.88
C PRO A 40 1.66 -7.23 -15.48
N PHE A 41 1.84 -8.51 -15.82
CA PHE A 41 3.08 -9.25 -15.52
C PHE A 41 4.21 -8.76 -16.41
N LYS A 42 3.93 -8.59 -17.71
CA LYS A 42 4.88 -8.00 -18.66
C LYS A 42 5.24 -6.57 -18.24
N ALA A 43 4.24 -5.74 -17.93
CA ALA A 43 4.46 -4.37 -17.44
C ALA A 43 5.41 -4.33 -16.23
N THR A 44 5.18 -5.22 -15.26
CA THR A 44 6.00 -5.34 -14.05
C THR A 44 7.44 -5.77 -14.36
N LYS A 45 7.62 -6.73 -15.28
CA LYS A 45 8.95 -7.18 -15.72
C LYS A 45 9.71 -6.06 -16.43
N ASP A 46 9.04 -5.34 -17.33
CA ASP A 46 9.64 -4.24 -18.09
C ASP A 46 10.00 -3.06 -17.18
N LEU A 47 9.15 -2.73 -16.20
CA LEU A 47 9.42 -1.68 -15.23
C LEU A 47 10.71 -1.96 -14.44
N ARG A 48 10.87 -3.19 -13.94
CA ARG A 48 12.08 -3.62 -13.20
C ARG A 48 13.33 -3.64 -14.09
N LYS A 49 13.21 -3.99 -15.38
CA LYS A 49 14.34 -3.94 -16.31
C LYS A 49 14.80 -2.52 -16.58
N LYS A 50 13.87 -1.59 -16.75
CA LYS A 50 14.16 -0.20 -17.14
C LYS A 50 14.61 0.67 -15.96
N ASN A 51 14.16 0.36 -14.74
CA ASN A 51 14.47 1.16 -13.56
C ASN A 51 15.18 0.31 -12.49
N LYS A 52 16.50 0.50 -12.38
CA LYS A 52 17.36 -0.19 -11.40
C LYS A 52 16.90 0.04 -9.97
N LYS A 53 16.48 1.27 -9.63
CA LYS A 53 16.01 1.60 -8.28
C LYS A 53 14.73 0.85 -7.91
N ILE A 54 13.79 0.73 -8.84
CA ILE A 54 12.59 -0.10 -8.63
C ILE A 54 12.96 -1.58 -8.50
N ALA A 55 13.95 -2.06 -9.26
CA ALA A 55 14.41 -3.44 -9.13
C ALA A 55 15.05 -3.74 -7.76
N GLU A 56 15.78 -2.78 -7.18
CA GLU A 56 16.31 -2.87 -5.81
C GLU A 56 15.18 -2.87 -4.78
N ILE A 57 14.30 -1.86 -4.82
CA ILE A 57 13.14 -1.76 -3.92
C ILE A 57 12.31 -3.05 -4.00
N TRP A 58 12.09 -3.58 -5.20
CA TRP A 58 11.35 -4.81 -5.41
C TRP A 58 11.91 -5.95 -4.55
N LYS A 59 13.24 -6.19 -4.57
CA LYS A 59 13.88 -7.28 -3.82
C LYS A 59 13.64 -7.18 -2.31
N GLU A 60 13.47 -5.97 -1.80
CA GLU A 60 13.23 -5.72 -0.37
C GLU A 60 11.78 -5.94 0.05
N ILE A 61 10.82 -5.63 -0.82
CA ILE A 61 9.41 -5.52 -0.42
C ILE A 61 8.52 -6.67 -0.89
N TRP A 62 8.94 -7.40 -1.92
CA TRP A 62 8.07 -8.42 -2.53
C TRP A 62 7.93 -9.62 -1.61
N THR A 63 6.73 -10.16 -1.53
CA THR A 63 6.40 -11.34 -0.75
C THR A 63 5.41 -12.18 -1.54
N PRO A 64 5.66 -13.48 -1.74
CA PRO A 64 4.67 -14.36 -2.33
C PRO A 64 3.54 -14.59 -1.31
N VAL A 65 2.33 -14.18 -1.67
CA VAL A 65 1.14 -14.35 -0.83
C VAL A 65 0.12 -15.18 -1.61
N GLU A 66 -0.47 -16.18 -0.97
CA GLU A 66 -1.54 -16.99 -1.56
C GLU A 66 -2.76 -16.11 -1.89
N GLN A 67 -3.13 -16.06 -3.17
CA GLN A 67 -4.29 -15.30 -3.64
C GLN A 67 -5.11 -16.10 -4.64
N MET A 68 -6.40 -15.78 -4.73
CA MET A 68 -7.27 -16.34 -5.76
C MET A 68 -6.96 -15.70 -7.12
N THR A 69 -6.85 -16.53 -8.14
CA THR A 69 -6.59 -16.13 -9.53
C THR A 69 -7.49 -16.90 -10.48
N LYS A 70 -7.46 -16.58 -11.78
CA LYS A 70 -8.19 -17.35 -12.81
C LYS A 70 -7.82 -18.84 -12.83
N GLY A 71 -6.57 -19.18 -12.48
CA GLY A 71 -6.08 -20.56 -12.41
C GLY A 71 -6.23 -21.21 -11.04
N GLY A 72 -7.01 -20.63 -10.12
CA GLY A 72 -7.13 -21.10 -8.74
C GLY A 72 -6.24 -20.34 -7.75
N ARG A 73 -6.05 -20.90 -6.56
CA ARG A 73 -5.17 -20.35 -5.53
C ARG A 73 -3.71 -20.59 -5.90
N GLN A 74 -2.92 -19.52 -5.91
CA GLN A 74 -1.49 -19.58 -6.22
C GLN A 74 -0.75 -18.45 -5.50
N PRO A 75 0.58 -18.59 -5.31
CA PRO A 75 1.40 -17.53 -4.75
C PRO A 75 1.52 -16.37 -5.75
N VAL A 76 1.11 -15.18 -5.33
CA VAL A 76 1.18 -13.94 -6.10
C VAL A 76 2.18 -13.00 -5.46
N ASN A 77 3.10 -12.46 -6.27
CA ASN A 77 4.04 -11.42 -5.84
C ASN A 77 3.26 -10.18 -5.36
N SER A 78 3.27 -10.00 -4.05
CA SER A 78 2.50 -8.99 -3.35
C SER A 78 3.42 -8.13 -2.50
N ALA A 79 2.96 -6.94 -2.13
CA ALA A 79 3.65 -6.08 -1.19
C ALA A 79 2.65 -5.40 -0.26
N SER A 80 3.13 -4.95 0.89
CA SER A 80 2.33 -4.09 1.75
C SER A 80 2.11 -2.72 1.09
N ALA A 81 1.14 -1.94 1.59
CA ALA A 81 0.80 -0.65 0.99
C ALA A 81 1.98 0.34 0.97
N ILE A 82 2.88 0.27 1.96
CA ILE A 82 4.12 1.06 2.01
C ILE A 82 5.11 0.60 0.97
N GLY A 83 5.32 -0.72 0.86
CA GLY A 83 6.19 -1.28 -0.17
C GLY A 83 5.73 -0.83 -1.56
N LEU A 84 4.43 -0.92 -1.84
CA LEU A 84 3.87 -0.43 -3.09
C LEU A 84 4.13 1.06 -3.30
N THR A 85 3.90 1.88 -2.28
CA THR A 85 4.12 3.33 -2.39
C THR A 85 5.57 3.63 -2.77
N ARG A 86 6.55 2.91 -2.21
CA ARG A 86 7.98 3.05 -2.59
C ARG A 86 8.22 2.76 -4.08
N ILE A 87 7.55 1.77 -4.66
CA ILE A 87 7.60 1.55 -6.11
C ILE A 87 6.96 2.74 -6.83
N ILE A 88 5.74 3.11 -6.47
CA ILE A 88 4.93 4.08 -7.21
C ILE A 88 5.58 5.46 -7.27
N VAL A 89 6.18 5.94 -6.19
CA VAL A 89 6.87 7.24 -6.16
C VAL A 89 8.11 7.28 -7.07
N ASN A 90 8.68 6.12 -7.43
CA ASN A 90 9.82 6.00 -8.34
C ASN A 90 9.39 5.67 -9.79
N MET A 91 8.08 5.52 -10.04
CA MET A 91 7.56 5.27 -11.39
C MET A 91 7.38 6.60 -12.14
N ASN A 92 7.74 6.60 -13.43
CA ASN A 92 7.36 7.65 -14.36
C ASN A 92 6.13 7.18 -15.14
N SER A 93 4.93 7.50 -14.66
CA SER A 93 3.67 7.18 -15.33
C SER A 93 2.73 8.39 -15.40
N GLY A 94 2.04 8.57 -16.52
CA GLY A 94 0.95 9.55 -16.66
C GLY A 94 -0.27 9.28 -15.76
N ARG A 95 -0.38 8.07 -15.18
CA ARG A 95 -1.49 7.66 -14.31
C ARG A 95 -1.18 7.69 -12.82
N ILE A 96 -0.10 8.36 -12.41
CA ILE A 96 0.23 8.56 -10.98
C ILE A 96 -0.92 9.26 -10.22
N HIS A 97 -1.78 10.03 -10.91
CA HIS A 97 -2.98 10.61 -10.30
C HIS A 97 -3.90 9.55 -9.66
N LEU A 98 -3.98 8.32 -10.21
CA LEU A 98 -4.77 7.23 -9.61
C LEU A 98 -4.26 6.85 -8.23
N PHE A 99 -2.95 6.90 -8.03
CA PHE A 99 -2.36 6.69 -6.71
C PHE A 99 -2.73 7.82 -5.76
N ARG A 100 -2.72 9.08 -6.23
CA ARG A 100 -3.19 10.22 -5.42
C ARG A 100 -4.67 10.05 -5.04
N ASP A 101 -5.51 9.60 -5.96
CA ASP A 101 -6.92 9.35 -5.69
C ASP A 101 -7.13 8.19 -4.72
N TRP A 102 -6.30 7.15 -4.81
CA TRP A 102 -6.30 6.08 -3.81
C TRP A 102 -5.93 6.61 -2.42
N LEU A 103 -4.87 7.40 -2.30
CA LEU A 103 -4.51 8.07 -1.03
C LEU A 103 -5.65 8.96 -0.51
N ARG A 104 -6.36 9.69 -1.39
CA ARG A 104 -7.55 10.48 -1.02
C ARG A 104 -8.70 9.62 -0.52
N LYS A 105 -8.90 8.41 -1.09
CA LYS A 105 -9.94 7.47 -0.65
C LYS A 105 -9.63 6.87 0.72
N LEU A 106 -8.35 6.74 1.07
CA LEU A 106 -7.93 6.31 2.41
C LEU A 106 -8.17 7.38 3.50
N ASN A 107 -8.94 8.43 3.21
CA ASN A 107 -9.32 9.47 4.16
C ASN A 107 -10.32 8.94 5.20
N LEU A 108 -9.78 8.11 6.10
CA LEU A 108 -10.39 7.49 7.28
C LEU A 108 -11.37 8.44 7.97
N ASP A 109 -12.65 8.27 7.69
CA ASP A 109 -13.72 8.87 8.46
C ASP A 109 -14.77 7.80 8.68
N LEU A 110 -14.98 7.41 9.94
CA LEU A 110 -16.16 6.60 10.28
C LEU A 110 -17.42 7.46 10.39
N GLY A 111 -17.32 8.80 10.22
CA GLY A 111 -18.44 9.74 10.39
C GLY A 111 -18.76 10.65 9.21
N ASN A 112 -17.79 11.31 8.56
CA ASN A 112 -18.11 12.41 7.63
C ASN A 112 -17.32 12.48 6.31
N LYS A 113 -18.10 12.36 5.23
CA LYS A 113 -17.70 12.67 3.87
C LYS A 113 -17.41 14.18 3.75
N ASN A 114 -16.14 14.56 3.62
CA ASN A 114 -15.63 15.69 2.81
C ASN A 114 -14.38 16.27 3.47
N GLN A 115 -13.20 15.70 3.22
CA GLN A 115 -11.96 16.44 3.49
C GLN A 115 -10.97 16.25 2.35
N ASN A 116 -10.71 17.34 1.62
CA ASN A 116 -9.49 17.48 0.85
C ASN A 116 -8.31 17.41 1.81
N ILE A 117 -7.45 16.40 1.66
CA ILE A 117 -6.25 16.27 2.49
C ILE A 117 -5.29 17.40 2.13
N GLN A 118 -5.04 18.29 3.09
CA GLN A 118 -3.84 19.13 3.11
C GLN A 118 -2.93 18.60 4.20
N LEU A 119 -1.85 17.91 3.81
CA LEU A 119 -0.80 17.56 4.76
C LEU A 119 -0.03 18.82 5.11
N THR A 120 0.17 19.07 6.40
CA THR A 120 1.14 20.08 6.85
C THR A 120 2.54 19.69 6.37
N LYS A 121 3.45 20.67 6.27
CA LYS A 121 4.86 20.43 5.90
C LYS A 121 5.50 19.35 6.77
N LYS A 122 5.17 19.31 8.06
CA LYS A 122 5.64 18.30 9.01
C LYS A 122 5.11 16.90 8.69
N GLN A 123 3.80 16.76 8.48
CA GLN A 123 3.20 15.46 8.13
C GLN A 123 3.72 14.92 6.79
N PHE A 124 4.01 15.82 5.83
CA PHE A 124 4.63 15.41 4.58
C PHE A 124 6.05 14.87 4.80
N GLN A 125 6.84 15.52 5.67
CA GLN A 125 8.17 15.02 6.04
C GLN A 125 8.08 13.68 6.77
N ASP A 126 7.18 13.53 7.75
CA ASP A 126 6.98 12.27 8.47
C ASP A 126 6.58 11.13 7.52
N LEU A 127 5.68 11.40 6.58
CA LEU A 127 5.29 10.45 5.53
C LEU A 127 6.50 10.07 4.66
N TYR A 128 7.29 11.05 4.22
CA TYR A 128 8.49 10.82 3.43
C TYR A 128 9.53 9.97 4.18
N ASP A 129 9.75 10.25 5.47
CA ASP A 129 10.69 9.51 6.32
C ASP A 129 10.21 8.06 6.52
N ILE A 130 8.91 7.83 6.69
CA ILE A 130 8.32 6.48 6.77
C ILE A 130 8.53 5.71 5.47
N LEU A 131 8.33 6.35 4.32
CA LEU A 131 8.51 5.72 3.00
C LEU A 131 9.99 5.40 2.70
N THR A 132 10.91 6.18 3.27
CA THR A 132 12.34 6.03 3.03
C THR A 132 13.05 5.16 4.08
N ASN A 133 12.53 5.07 5.31
CA ASN A 133 13.08 4.27 6.41
C ASN A 133 12.05 3.28 7.00
N PRO A 134 12.04 2.02 6.51
CA PRO A 134 11.04 1.03 6.91
C PRO A 134 11.12 0.58 8.38
N GLU A 135 12.28 0.71 9.04
CA GLU A 135 12.46 0.19 10.41
C GLU A 135 11.76 1.07 11.45
N SER A 136 11.85 2.39 11.31
CA SER A 136 11.14 3.33 12.20
C SER A 136 9.62 3.14 12.10
N TRP A 137 9.14 2.90 10.89
CA TRP A 137 7.75 2.55 10.61
C TRP A 137 7.32 1.23 11.30
N LYS A 138 8.10 0.15 11.14
CA LYS A 138 7.75 -1.16 11.72
C LYS A 138 7.51 -1.08 13.23
N LYS A 139 8.29 -0.26 13.94
CA LYS A 139 8.09 0.01 15.38
C LYS A 139 6.76 0.71 15.65
N ARG A 140 6.53 1.87 15.04
CA ARG A 140 5.29 2.67 15.24
C ARG A 140 4.03 1.87 14.87
N ARG A 141 4.12 1.10 13.78
CA ARG A 141 3.05 0.18 13.34
C ARG A 141 2.74 -0.86 14.41
N ARG A 142 3.77 -1.50 14.97
CA ARG A 142 3.60 -2.55 15.99
C ARG A 142 2.86 -2.01 17.21
N GLU A 143 3.28 -0.84 17.69
CA GLU A 143 2.64 -0.16 18.82
C GLU A 143 1.15 0.09 18.54
N PHE A 144 0.82 0.68 17.38
CA PHE A 144 -0.57 0.95 17.00
C PHE A 144 -1.43 -0.31 16.79
N LEU A 145 -0.84 -1.40 16.26
CA LEU A 145 -1.57 -2.63 16.02
C LEU A 145 -1.90 -3.41 17.30
N LEU A 146 -1.20 -3.17 18.41
CA LEU A 146 -1.55 -3.73 19.71
C LEU A 146 -2.96 -3.27 20.13
N ASP A 147 -3.28 -2.00 19.89
CA ASP A 147 -4.60 -1.43 20.18
C ASP A 147 -5.70 -1.99 19.26
N GLN A 148 -5.31 -2.45 18.05
CA GLN A 148 -6.21 -3.08 17.08
C GLN A 148 -6.30 -4.60 17.20
N LYS A 149 -5.61 -5.22 18.18
CA LYS A 149 -5.46 -6.68 18.24
C LYS A 149 -6.79 -7.42 18.23
N ASN A 150 -7.78 -6.88 18.93
CA ASN A 150 -9.11 -7.47 19.11
C ASN A 150 -10.10 -7.13 17.98
N LEU A 151 -9.73 -6.29 17.03
CA LEU A 151 -10.60 -5.96 15.90
C LEU A 151 -10.73 -7.16 14.94
N PRO A 152 -11.94 -7.45 14.43
CA PRO A 152 -12.13 -8.37 13.32
C PRO A 152 -11.24 -7.99 12.13
N ILE A 153 -10.72 -8.98 11.38
CA ILE A 153 -9.80 -8.75 10.23
C ILE A 153 -10.34 -7.69 9.26
N HIS A 154 -11.64 -7.71 8.97
CA HIS A 154 -12.27 -6.77 8.03
C HIS A 154 -12.30 -5.31 8.52
N GLN A 155 -12.09 -5.07 9.81
CA GLN A 155 -11.98 -3.75 10.43
C GLN A 155 -10.52 -3.31 10.64
N LYS A 156 -9.55 -4.22 10.45
CA LYS A 156 -8.13 -3.89 10.61
C LYS A 156 -7.66 -3.01 9.45
N MET A 157 -6.98 -1.93 9.80
CA MET A 157 -6.42 -0.98 8.86
C MET A 157 -5.24 -1.59 8.08
N ASN A 158 -5.06 -1.18 6.83
CA ASN A 158 -3.84 -1.40 6.06
C ASN A 158 -2.75 -0.41 6.46
N ASP A 159 -1.52 -0.65 6.01
CA ASP A 159 -0.37 0.15 6.44
C ASP A 159 -0.51 1.66 6.15
N LEU A 160 -1.09 2.04 5.00
CA LEU A 160 -1.27 3.46 4.68
C LEU A 160 -2.38 4.09 5.54
N GLU A 161 -3.47 3.37 5.79
CA GLU A 161 -4.51 3.81 6.73
C GLU A 161 -3.92 4.04 8.12
N VAL A 162 -3.11 3.10 8.62
CA VAL A 162 -2.39 3.25 9.89
C VAL A 162 -1.50 4.49 9.87
N ILE A 163 -0.70 4.70 8.82
CA ILE A 163 0.14 5.91 8.71
C ILE A 163 -0.71 7.18 8.79
N PHE A 164 -1.79 7.25 8.01
CA PHE A 164 -2.64 8.44 8.00
C PHE A 164 -3.36 8.66 9.33
N ALA A 165 -3.78 7.60 10.02
CA ALA A 165 -4.31 7.68 11.37
C ALA A 165 -3.29 8.30 12.34
N LEU A 166 -2.05 7.79 12.33
CA LEU A 166 -0.95 8.28 13.16
C LEU A 166 -0.53 9.73 12.85
N LEU A 167 -0.55 10.12 11.57
CA LEU A 167 -0.23 11.49 11.15
C LEU A 167 -1.32 12.49 11.56
N LYS A 168 -2.58 12.06 11.61
CA LYS A 168 -3.72 12.88 12.03
C LYS A 168 -3.78 13.05 13.55
N THR A 169 -3.40 12.03 14.32
CA THR A 169 -3.54 12.08 15.78
C THR A 169 -2.54 13.03 16.45
N GLN A 170 -1.35 13.32 15.89
CA GLN A 170 -0.29 14.16 16.49
C GLN A 170 0.02 13.95 18.00
N ASP A 171 -0.55 12.93 18.66
CA ASP A 171 -0.40 12.60 20.08
C ASP A 171 0.26 11.22 20.24
N PHE A 172 1.52 11.14 19.85
CA PHE A 172 2.45 10.37 20.66
C PHE A 172 3.49 11.35 21.17
N LYS A 173 3.06 12.17 22.14
CA LYS A 173 3.98 12.70 23.14
C LYS A 173 4.42 11.50 23.98
N TYR A 174 5.71 11.17 23.92
CA TYR A 174 6.35 10.44 25.01
C TYR A 174 6.40 11.36 26.24
#